data_AF-A0A959THU5-F1
#
_entry.id   AF-A0A959THU5-F1
#
_cell.length_a   1.000
_cell.length_b   1.000
_cell.length_c   1.000
_cell.angle_alpha   90.00
_cell.angle_beta   90.00
_cell.angle_gamma   90.00
#
_symmetry.space_group_name_H-M   'P 1'
#
loop_
_entity.id
_entity.type
_entity.pdbx_description
1 polymer ?
#
loop_
_entity_poly.entity_id
_entity_poly.type
_entity_poly.pdbx_seq_one_letter_code
_entity_poly.pdbx_strand_id
1 'polypeptide(L)'
;AVEQVSVTKGDGLGYDVLSYTQDEHELHIEVKTTTLKKDTPFLITKNELDYFQAHPDRAQIYRVFKVFSKQEVGLYTLSAQDRDRLKLDPVAFRVGLRPKG
;
A
#
# COMPACT_ATOMS: atom_id res chain seq x y z
N ALA A 1 -4.72 -13.20 -13.78
CA ALA A 1 -4.79 -11.95 -14.57
C ALA A 1 -4.23 -10.79 -13.74
N VAL A 2 -3.88 -9.65 -14.33
CA VAL A 2 -3.39 -8.45 -13.59
C VAL A 2 -4.09 -7.21 -14.14
N GLU A 3 -4.59 -6.35 -13.26
CA GLU A 3 -5.26 -5.09 -13.59
C GLU A 3 -4.70 -3.95 -12.73
N GLN A 4 -4.31 -2.83 -13.34
CA GLN A 4 -3.98 -1.59 -12.62
C GLN A 4 -5.27 -0.81 -12.31
N VAL A 5 -5.90 -1.13 -11.18
CA VAL A 5 -7.21 -0.58 -10.82
C VAL A 5 -7.16 0.91 -10.50
N SER A 6 -6.03 1.45 -10.03
CA SER A 6 -5.89 2.90 -9.83
C SER A 6 -6.02 3.70 -11.13
N VAL A 7 -5.76 3.06 -12.28
CA VAL A 7 -5.95 3.65 -13.62
C VAL A 7 -7.34 3.34 -14.18
N THR A 8 -7.82 2.10 -14.06
CA THR A 8 -9.08 1.69 -14.70
C THR A 8 -10.33 2.07 -13.91
N LYS A 9 -10.22 2.17 -12.58
CA LYS A 9 -11.33 2.42 -11.63
C LYS A 9 -11.11 3.66 -10.76
N GLY A 10 -9.89 4.20 -10.73
CA GLY A 10 -9.50 5.37 -9.94
C GLY A 10 -8.82 5.00 -8.61
N ASP A 11 -8.29 6.00 -7.92
CA ASP A 11 -7.47 5.87 -6.71
C ASP A 11 -8.27 5.64 -5.40
N GLY A 12 -9.61 5.68 -5.48
CA GLY A 12 -10.49 5.56 -4.32
C GLY A 12 -10.57 4.17 -3.68
N LEU A 13 -10.05 3.12 -4.33
CA LEU A 13 -10.18 1.74 -3.86
C LEU A 13 -9.26 1.38 -2.70
N GLY A 14 -8.20 2.17 -2.46
CA GLY A 14 -7.23 1.90 -1.39
C GLY A 14 -6.13 0.90 -1.74
N TYR A 15 -6.00 0.55 -3.03
CA TYR A 15 -4.90 -0.22 -3.59
C TYR A 15 -4.74 0.07 -5.10
N ASP A 16 -3.56 -0.21 -5.66
CA ASP A 16 -3.21 0.10 -7.05
C ASP A 16 -3.51 -1.02 -8.06
N VAL A 17 -3.28 -2.27 -7.66
CA VAL A 17 -3.27 -3.41 -8.58
C VAL A 17 -4.14 -4.55 -8.04
N LEU A 18 -5.06 -5.03 -8.87
CA LEU A 18 -5.73 -6.31 -8.67
C LEU A 18 -4.94 -7.41 -9.38
N SER A 19 -4.51 -8.39 -8.61
CA SER A 19 -3.84 -9.60 -9.08
C SER A 19 -4.51 -10.82 -8.47
N TYR A 20 -3.97 -12.00 -8.73
CA TYR A 20 -4.45 -13.26 -8.17
C TYR A 20 -3.27 -14.12 -7.73
N THR A 21 -3.44 -14.88 -6.65
CA THR A 21 -2.48 -15.90 -6.22
C THR A 21 -2.47 -17.08 -7.22
N GLN A 22 -1.54 -18.01 -7.06
CA GLN A 22 -1.51 -19.23 -7.88
C GLN A 22 -2.79 -20.07 -7.72
N ASP A 23 -3.43 -20.00 -6.55
CA ASP A 23 -4.69 -20.66 -6.23
C ASP A 23 -5.92 -19.80 -6.61
N GLU A 24 -5.74 -18.80 -7.49
CA GLU A 24 -6.78 -17.90 -8.01
C GLU A 24 -7.52 -17.05 -6.97
N HIS A 25 -6.95 -16.87 -5.78
CA HIS A 25 -7.48 -15.92 -4.80
C HIS A 25 -7.08 -14.49 -5.17
N GLU A 26 -8.00 -13.54 -5.03
CA GLU A 26 -7.69 -12.13 -5.26
C GLU A 26 -6.53 -11.67 -4.36
N LEU A 27 -5.66 -10.86 -4.95
CA LEU A 27 -4.55 -10.20 -4.29
C LEU A 27 -4.61 -8.71 -4.64
N HIS A 28 -4.82 -7.88 -3.62
CA HIS A 28 -4.94 -6.44 -3.74
C HIS A 28 -3.62 -5.79 -3.32
N ILE A 29 -2.94 -5.16 -4.27
CA ILE A 29 -1.58 -4.69 -4.09
C ILE A 29 -1.54 -3.18 -4.12
N GLU A 30 -1.04 -2.58 -3.04
CA GLU A 30 -0.62 -1.18 -2.99
C GLU A 30 0.88 -1.08 -3.27
N VAL A 31 1.31 -0.24 -4.23
CA VAL A 31 2.71 -0.18 -4.66
C VAL A 31 3.39 1.08 -4.12
N LYS A 32 4.48 0.90 -3.37
CA LYS A 32 5.30 2.01 -2.86
C LYS A 32 6.71 1.95 -3.40
N THR A 33 7.09 2.93 -4.22
CA THR A 33 8.44 2.98 -4.84
C THR A 33 9.37 3.99 -4.18
N THR A 34 10.69 3.75 -4.20
CA THR A 34 11.70 4.75 -3.86
C THR A 34 13.02 4.52 -4.59
N THR A 35 13.74 5.60 -4.94
CA THR A 35 15.12 5.52 -5.46
C THR A 35 16.14 5.20 -4.37
N LEU A 36 15.73 5.29 -3.09
CA LEU A 36 16.57 5.09 -1.91
C LEU A 36 16.62 3.62 -1.45
N LYS A 37 17.24 3.37 -0.28
CA LYS A 37 17.45 2.02 0.29
C LYS A 37 16.17 1.45 0.92
N LYS A 38 16.23 0.15 1.27
CA LYS A 38 15.12 -0.68 1.78
C LYS A 38 14.39 -0.08 2.99
N ASP A 39 15.16 0.51 3.89
CA ASP A 39 14.77 1.04 5.21
C ASP A 39 14.21 2.47 5.17
N THR A 40 14.23 3.10 4.00
CA THR A 40 13.62 4.42 3.82
C THR A 40 12.12 4.35 4.17
N PRO A 41 11.61 5.18 5.10
CA PRO A 41 10.19 5.27 5.39
C PRO A 41 9.36 5.65 4.15
N PHE A 42 8.06 5.43 4.21
CA PHE A 42 7.14 5.83 3.15
C PHE A 42 5.80 6.26 3.71
N LEU A 43 5.10 7.06 2.92
CA LEU A 43 3.77 7.53 3.25
C LEU A 43 2.74 6.50 2.79
N ILE A 44 1.74 6.30 3.63
CA ILE A 44 0.52 5.57 3.32
C ILE A 44 -0.65 6.51 3.62
N THR A 45 -1.62 6.57 2.70
CA THR A 45 -2.80 7.40 2.93
C THR A 45 -3.72 6.74 3.95
N LYS A 46 -4.65 7.50 4.53
CA LYS A 46 -5.64 6.93 5.44
C LYS A 46 -6.48 5.84 4.75
N ASN A 47 -6.87 6.06 3.49
CA ASN A 47 -7.67 5.11 2.74
C ASN A 47 -6.92 3.78 2.51
N GLU A 48 -5.67 3.85 2.07
CA GLU A 48 -4.81 2.66 1.88
C GLU A 48 -4.59 1.91 3.19
N LEU A 49 -4.31 2.63 4.28
CA LEU A 49 -4.08 2.01 5.58
C LEU A 49 -5.35 1.33 6.11
N ASP A 50 -6.50 2.01 6.04
CA ASP A 50 -7.78 1.45 6.45
C ASP A 50 -8.11 0.20 5.60
N TYR A 51 -7.89 0.25 4.29
CA TYR A 51 -8.12 -0.87 3.38
C TYR A 51 -7.23 -2.07 3.70
N PHE A 52 -5.92 -1.84 3.87
CA PHE A 52 -4.94 -2.86 4.25
C PHE A 52 -5.27 -3.50 5.60
N GLN A 53 -5.80 -2.72 6.54
CA GLN A 53 -6.23 -3.23 7.84
C GLN A 53 -7.54 -4.04 7.76
N ALA A 54 -8.47 -3.64 6.90
CA ALA A 54 -9.77 -4.29 6.73
C ALA A 54 -9.70 -5.62 5.94
N HIS A 55 -8.70 -5.80 5.08
CA HIS A 55 -8.58 -6.97 4.19
C HIS A 55 -7.27 -7.76 4.41
N PRO A 56 -7.03 -8.29 5.63
CA PRO A 56 -5.76 -8.94 5.99
C PRO A 56 -5.40 -10.18 5.16
N ASP A 57 -6.39 -10.82 4.58
CA ASP A 57 -6.32 -12.04 3.77
C ASP A 57 -5.80 -11.80 2.35
N ARG A 58 -5.97 -10.59 1.82
CA ARG A 58 -5.73 -10.29 0.41
C ARG A 58 -5.03 -8.96 0.13
N ALA A 59 -4.95 -8.04 1.08
CA ALA A 59 -4.25 -6.78 0.90
C ALA A 59 -2.75 -6.91 1.24
N GLN A 60 -1.90 -6.45 0.33
CA GLN A 60 -0.45 -6.40 0.53
C GLN A 60 0.14 -5.08 0.06
N ILE A 61 1.19 -4.62 0.73
CA ILE A 61 2.00 -3.47 0.29
C ILE A 61 3.27 -4.01 -0.35
N TYR A 62 3.51 -3.66 -1.61
CA TYR A 62 4.72 -4.01 -2.34
C TYR A 62 5.66 -2.81 -2.32
N ARG A 63 6.78 -2.95 -1.61
CA ARG A 63 7.82 -1.92 -1.53
C ARG A 63 8.93 -2.22 -2.51
N VAL A 64 9.01 -1.43 -3.58
CA VAL A 64 10.09 -1.47 -4.57
C VAL A 64 11.09 -0.36 -4.25
N PHE A 65 12.35 -0.71 -4.02
CA PHE A 65 13.38 0.25 -3.61
C PHE A 65 14.60 0.19 -4.55
N LYS A 66 15.43 1.23 -4.51
CA LYS A 66 16.53 1.45 -5.47
C LYS A 66 16.07 1.53 -6.92
N VAL A 67 14.81 1.91 -7.16
CA VAL A 67 14.31 2.10 -8.53
C VAL A 67 15.14 3.17 -9.24
N PHE A 68 15.41 2.96 -10.53
CA PHE A 68 16.23 3.86 -11.37
C PHE A 68 17.67 4.09 -10.87
N SER A 69 18.15 3.33 -9.87
CA SER A 69 19.54 3.37 -9.43
C SER A 69 20.42 2.46 -10.31
N LYS A 70 21.75 2.64 -10.23
CA LYS A 70 22.72 1.71 -10.84
C LYS A 70 22.85 0.38 -10.08
N GLN A 71 22.19 0.23 -8.93
CA GLN A 71 22.20 -0.98 -8.13
C GLN A 71 21.02 -1.88 -8.49
N GLU A 72 21.08 -3.13 -8.05
CA GLU A 72 19.96 -4.06 -8.15
C GLU A 72 18.71 -3.51 -7.41
N VAL A 73 17.59 -3.52 -8.13
CA VAL A 73 16.27 -3.15 -7.59
C VAL A 73 15.85 -4.23 -6.61
N GLY A 74 15.42 -3.82 -5.42
CA GLY A 74 14.92 -4.74 -4.42
C GLY A 74 13.41 -4.63 -4.25
N LEU A 75 12.81 -5.72 -3.79
CA LEU A 75 11.40 -5.82 -3.45
C LEU A 75 11.26 -6.46 -2.06
N TYR A 76 10.36 -5.93 -1.24
CA TYR A 76 9.78 -6.68 -0.15
C TYR A 76 8.28 -6.42 -0.06
N THR A 77 7.56 -7.35 0.55
CA THR A 77 6.12 -7.24 0.79
C THR A 77 5.85 -7.05 2.27
N LEU A 78 4.76 -6.34 2.57
CA LEU A 78 4.18 -6.27 3.91
C LEU A 78 2.76 -6.81 3.83
N SER A 79 2.44 -7.69 4.77
CA SER A 79 1.12 -8.30 4.91
C SER A 79 0.54 -8.02 6.29
N ALA A 80 -0.67 -8.51 6.56
CA ALA A 80 -1.25 -8.44 7.90
C ALA A 80 -0.37 -9.07 8.99
N GLN A 81 0.51 -10.02 8.64
CA GLN A 81 1.43 -10.65 9.59
C GLN A 81 2.55 -9.71 10.05
N ASP A 82 2.83 -8.66 9.28
CA ASP A 82 3.86 -7.67 9.62
C ASP A 82 3.33 -6.52 10.49
N ARG A 83 2.05 -6.52 10.86
CA ARG A 83 1.40 -5.40 11.58
C ARG A 83 2.16 -4.95 12.82
N ASP A 84 2.67 -5.88 13.63
CA ASP A 84 3.40 -5.57 14.86
C ASP A 84 4.78 -4.94 14.61
N ARG A 85 5.26 -4.98 13.36
CA ARG A 85 6.54 -4.39 12.92
C ARG A 85 6.34 -3.00 12.33
N LEU A 86 5.11 -2.54 12.15
CA LEU A 86 4.81 -1.26 11.52
C LEU A 86 4.79 -0.15 12.58
N LYS A 87 5.68 0.83 12.42
CA LYS A 87 5.61 2.11 13.15
C LYS A 87 4.83 3.12 12.31
N LEU A 88 3.64 3.50 12.77
CA LEU A 88 2.78 4.46 12.10
C LEU A 88 2.85 5.81 12.82
N ASP A 89 3.54 6.77 12.21
CA ASP A 89 3.60 8.15 12.69
C ASP A 89 2.61 9.01 11.87
N PRO A 90 1.63 9.69 12.49
CA PRO A 90 0.71 10.57 11.78
C PRO A 90 1.45 11.73 11.11
N VAL A 91 1.20 11.94 9.81
CA VAL A 91 1.85 13.00 9.00
C VAL A 91 0.91 14.14 8.63
N ALA A 92 -0.41 13.89 8.62
CA ALA A 92 -1.42 14.88 8.26
C ALA A 92 -2.75 14.57 8.96
N PHE A 93 -3.53 15.62 9.25
CA PHE A 93 -4.87 15.52 9.83
C PHE A 93 -5.89 16.24 8.95
N ARG A 94 -7.09 15.66 8.84
CA ARG A 94 -8.21 16.30 8.16
C ARG A 94 -9.05 17.10 9.16
N VAL A 95 -9.29 18.37 8.88
CA VAL A 95 -10.18 19.23 9.67
C VAL A 95 -11.61 19.11 9.14
N GLY A 96 -12.57 18.98 10.06
CA GLY A 96 -14.00 19.02 9.76
C GLY A 96 -14.74 19.84 10.80
N LEU A 97 -15.81 20.51 10.38
CA LEU A 97 -16.72 21.21 11.29
C LEU A 97 -17.61 20.19 11.99
N ARG A 98 -17.82 20.33 13.30
CA ARG A 98 -18.88 19.59 13.99
C ARG A 98 -20.21 20.30 13.73
N PRO A 99 -21.30 19.59 13.39
CA PRO A 99 -22.62 20.20 13.28
C PRO A 99 -22.94 20.95 14.58
N LYS A 100 -23.42 22.20 14.47
CA LYS A 100 -24.10 22.84 15.60
C LYS A 100 -25.44 22.12 15.75
N GLY A 101 -25.71 21.62 16.96
CA GLY A 101 -27.02 21.09 17.31
C GLY A 101 -28.12 22.15 17.23
#